data_AF-A0AAV4HU69-F1
#
_entry.id   AF-A0AAV4HU69-F1
#
_cell.length_a   1.000
_cell.length_b   1.000
_cell.length_c   1.000
_cell.angle_alpha   90.00
_cell.angle_beta   90.00
_cell.angle_gamma   90.00
#
_symmetry.space_group_name_H-M   'P 1'
#
loop_
_entity.id
_entity.type
_entity.pdbx_description
1 polymer ?
#
loop_
_entity_poly.entity_id
_entity_poly.type
_entity_poly.pdbx_seq_one_letter_code
_entity_poly.pdbx_strand_id
1 'polypeptide(L)'
;MKEMLPYLASSGHSLYAESVYIYLQQMQTLQEQHQEVFSAFSAGHHVLRRSDRFWAGLSPDLVIEQTLMRSVKTIGGPTHARGMGDSQRT
;
A
#
# COMPACT_ATOMS: atom_id res chain seq x y z
N MET A 1 1.11 18.57 -1.20
CA MET A 1 0.52 17.40 -1.87
C MET A 1 -0.57 17.78 -2.87
N LYS A 2 -1.50 18.70 -2.56
CA LYS A 2 -2.54 19.18 -3.50
C LYS A 2 -1.96 19.70 -4.83
N GLU A 3 -0.81 20.38 -4.78
CA GLU A 3 -0.09 20.87 -5.98
C GLU A 3 0.49 19.76 -6.87
N MET A 4 0.65 18.54 -6.33
CA MET A 4 1.16 17.39 -7.10
C MET A 4 0.05 16.64 -7.84
N LEU A 5 -1.22 16.91 -7.52
CA LEU A 5 -2.37 16.22 -8.11
C LEU A 5 -2.46 16.36 -9.64
N PRO A 6 -2.22 17.54 -10.25
CA PRO A 6 -2.26 17.67 -11.71
C PRO A 6 -1.23 16.76 -12.39
N TYR A 7 -0.03 16.65 -11.81
CA TYR A 7 1.02 15.77 -12.33
C TYR A 7 0.62 14.29 -12.21
N LEU A 8 0.08 13.88 -11.05
CA LEU A 8 -0.40 12.51 -10.85
C LEU A 8 -1.54 12.17 -11.82
N ALA A 9 -2.52 13.06 -11.98
CA ALA A 9 -3.60 12.91 -12.94
C ALA A 9 -3.09 12.79 -14.38
N SER A 10 -2.06 13.56 -14.74
CA SER A 10 -1.44 13.52 -16.06
C SER A 10 -0.59 12.26 -16.33
N SER A 11 -0.23 11.50 -15.30
CA SER A 11 0.61 10.30 -15.41
C SER A 11 -0.10 9.06 -16.00
N GLY A 12 -1.40 9.16 -16.27
CA GLY A 12 -2.21 8.05 -16.79
C GLY A 12 -2.74 7.09 -15.72
N HIS A 13 -2.43 7.30 -14.44
CA HIS A 13 -2.89 6.47 -13.32
C HIS A 13 -4.20 7.03 -12.71
N SER A 14 -5.29 7.05 -13.50
CA SER A 14 -6.56 7.70 -13.12
C SER A 14 -7.14 7.19 -11.80
N LEU A 15 -7.17 5.87 -11.58
CA LEU A 15 -7.66 5.27 -10.34
C LEU A 15 -6.88 5.76 -9.10
N TYR A 16 -5.56 5.87 -9.21
CA TYR A 16 -4.74 6.40 -8.13
C TYR A 16 -5.00 7.89 -7.91
N ALA A 17 -5.16 8.68 -8.97
CA ALA A 17 -5.47 10.10 -8.86
C ALA A 17 -6.81 10.34 -8.15
N GLU A 18 -7.85 9.58 -8.51
CA GLU A 18 -9.17 9.65 -7.86
C GLU A 18 -9.10 9.22 -6.38
N SER A 19 -8.42 8.11 -6.10
CA SER A 19 -8.24 7.59 -4.74
C SER A 19 -7.51 8.59 -3.85
N VAL A 20 -6.46 9.22 -4.37
CA VAL A 20 -5.70 10.25 -3.63
C VAL A 20 -6.56 11.48 -3.37
N TYR A 21 -7.44 11.87 -4.29
CA TYR A 21 -8.35 12.99 -4.08
C TYR A 21 -9.32 12.73 -2.91
N ILE A 22 -9.95 11.54 -2.91
CA ILE A 22 -10.84 11.12 -1.82
C ILE A 22 -10.09 11.06 -0.50
N TYR A 23 -8.91 10.45 -0.49
CA TYR A 23 -8.05 10.37 0.70
C TYR A 23 -7.73 11.77 1.25
N LEU A 24 -7.32 12.71 0.40
CA LEU A 24 -7.02 14.08 0.83
C LEU A 24 -8.24 14.81 1.39
N GLN A 25 -9.42 14.55 0.87
CA GLN A 25 -10.67 15.09 1.40
C GLN A 25 -10.97 14.52 2.79
N GLN A 26 -10.86 13.21 2.96
CA GLN A 26 -11.05 12.54 4.25
C GLN A 26 -10.03 12.99 5.30
N MET A 27 -8.76 13.15 4.90
CA MET A 27 -7.71 13.63 5.80
C MET A 27 -7.93 15.07 6.28
N GLN A 28 -8.61 15.91 5.49
CA GLN A 28 -8.94 17.29 5.90
C GLN A 28 -9.99 17.32 7.01
N THR A 29 -10.94 16.40 7.00
CA THR A 29 -12.02 16.34 8.01
C THR A 29 -11.74 15.32 9.11
N LEU A 30 -10.61 14.60 9.06
CA LEU A 30 -10.27 13.50 9.98
C LEU A 30 -10.25 13.94 11.44
N GLN A 31 -9.68 15.11 11.73
CA GLN A 31 -9.59 15.63 13.10
C GLN A 31 -10.97 15.89 13.71
N GLU A 32 -11.90 16.42 12.92
CA GLU A 32 -13.26 16.79 13.35
C GLU A 32 -14.17 15.56 13.45
N GLN A 33 -14.06 14.64 12.50
CA GLN A 33 -14.93 13.46 12.41
C GLN A 33 -14.45 12.30 13.29
N HIS A 34 -13.13 12.14 13.45
CA HIS A 34 -12.51 10.97 14.10
C HIS A 34 -11.25 11.35 14.90
N GLN A 35 -11.43 12.08 16.01
CA GLN A 35 -10.34 12.59 16.84
C GLN A 35 -9.37 11.50 17.34
N GLU A 36 -9.86 10.31 17.71
CA GLU A 36 -9.00 9.21 18.16
C GLU A 36 -8.08 8.71 17.03
N VAL A 37 -8.63 8.54 15.83
CA VAL A 37 -7.88 8.13 14.64
C VAL A 37 -6.85 9.19 14.27
N PHE A 38 -7.23 10.47 14.33
CA PHE A 38 -6.30 11.58 14.12
C PHE A 38 -5.13 11.58 15.13
N SER A 39 -5.42 11.30 16.41
CA SER A 39 -4.39 11.19 17.45
C SER A 39 -3.44 10.03 17.18
N ALA A 40 -3.96 8.85 16.85
CA ALA A 40 -3.14 7.69 16.49
C ALA A 40 -2.32 7.93 15.20
N PHE A 41 -2.92 8.58 14.22
CA PHE A 41 -2.24 8.95 12.97
C PHE A 41 -1.08 9.91 13.24
N SER A 42 -1.31 10.94 14.05
CA SER A 42 -0.30 11.94 14.45
C SER A 42 0.82 11.33 15.30
N ALA A 43 0.51 10.29 16.09
CA ALA A 43 1.50 9.49 16.80
C ALA A 43 2.32 8.55 15.89
N GLY A 44 2.00 8.48 14.59
CA GLY A 44 2.72 7.65 13.62
C GLY A 44 2.26 6.19 13.56
N HIS A 45 1.10 5.84 14.12
CA HIS A 45 0.59 4.45 14.10
C HIS A 45 0.13 3.96 12.71
N HIS A 46 0.32 4.77 11.67
CA HIS A 46 -0.02 4.45 10.28
C HIS A 46 1.17 3.94 9.46
N VAL A 47 2.35 3.79 10.08
CA VAL A 47 3.56 3.23 9.44
C VAL A 47 4.08 2.01 10.19
N LEU A 48 4.62 1.06 9.44
CA LEU A 48 5.35 -0.10 9.97
C LEU A 48 6.84 0.09 9.77
N ARG A 49 7.62 -0.39 10.74
CA ARG A 49 9.08 -0.33 10.69
C ARG A 49 9.67 -1.70 10.99
N ARG A 50 10.54 -2.18 10.10
CA ARG A 50 11.25 -3.48 10.24
C ARG A 50 12.66 -3.36 10.82
N SER A 51 13.18 -2.13 10.95
CA SER A 51 14.52 -1.85 11.46
C SER A 51 14.56 -0.48 12.10
N ASP A 52 15.41 -0.27 13.11
CA ASP A 52 15.50 1.03 13.81
C ASP A 52 16.21 2.16 13.05
N ARG A 53 16.45 1.98 11.76
CA ARG A 53 17.05 3.00 10.90
C ARG A 53 16.14 4.23 10.79
N PHE A 54 16.77 5.39 10.61
CA PHE A 54 16.05 6.62 10.29
C PHE A 54 15.26 6.47 8.98
N TRP A 55 14.05 7.04 8.95
CA TRP A 55 13.16 7.02 7.78
C TRP A 55 12.77 5.62 7.28
N ALA A 56 12.84 4.59 8.13
CA ALA A 56 12.48 3.22 7.78
C ALA A 56 10.98 2.89 7.90
N GLY A 57 10.13 3.90 8.09
CA GLY A 57 8.67 3.74 8.16
C GLY A 57 8.08 3.55 6.77
N LEU A 58 7.35 2.46 6.56
CA LEU A 58 6.65 2.14 5.32
C LEU A 58 5.15 2.01 5.58
N SER A 59 4.33 2.29 4.57
CA SER A 59 2.89 2.05 4.68
C SER A 59 2.58 0.55 4.79
N PRO A 60 1.55 0.14 5.56
CA PRO A 60 1.15 -1.25 5.69
C PRO A 60 0.89 -1.95 4.38
N ASP A 61 0.22 -1.28 3.46
CA ASP A 61 -0.06 -1.79 2.12
C ASP A 61 1.22 -2.19 1.37
N LEU A 62 2.19 -1.27 1.29
CA LEU A 62 3.48 -1.53 0.66
C LEU A 62 4.24 -2.68 1.33
N VAL A 63 4.16 -2.78 2.66
CA VAL A 63 4.81 -3.85 3.42
C VAL A 63 4.17 -5.21 3.12
N ILE A 64 2.84 -5.26 3.00
CA ILE A 64 2.08 -6.48 2.65
C ILE A 64 2.40 -6.89 1.21
N GLU A 65 2.28 -5.96 0.26
CA GLU A 65 2.59 -6.20 -1.15
C GLU A 65 4.01 -6.71 -1.32
N GLN A 66 5.01 -6.05 -0.73
CA GLN A 66 6.41 -6.48 -0.84
C GLN A 66 6.64 -7.86 -0.21
N THR A 67 6.00 -8.17 0.92
CA THR A 67 6.09 -9.51 1.53
C THR A 67 5.47 -10.56 0.62
N LEU A 68 4.27 -10.31 0.11
CA LEU A 68 3.54 -11.24 -0.74
C LEU A 68 4.27 -11.45 -2.07
N MET A 69 4.73 -10.37 -2.71
CA MET A 69 5.48 -10.47 -3.95
C MET A 69 6.82 -11.20 -3.76
N ARG A 70 7.48 -11.01 -2.61
CA ARG A 70 8.70 -11.76 -2.28
C ARG A 70 8.40 -13.25 -2.15
N SER A 71 7.36 -13.64 -1.42
CA SER A 71 7.03 -15.06 -1.25
C SER A 71 6.70 -15.71 -2.61
N VAL A 72 5.92 -15.04 -3.45
CA VAL A 72 5.61 -15.51 -4.81
C VAL A 72 6.87 -15.66 -5.65
N LYS A 73 7.80 -14.69 -5.62
CA LYS A 73 9.05 -14.75 -6.41
C LYS A 73 10.02 -15.83 -5.91
N THR A 74 10.11 -16.05 -4.61
CA THR A 74 11.00 -17.07 -4.02
C THR A 74 10.50 -18.49 -4.26
N ILE A 75 9.18 -18.69 -4.40
CA ILE A 75 8.55 -20.01 -4.61
C ILE A 75 8.47 -20.39 -6.12
N GLY A 76 9.05 -19.59 -7.02
CA GLY A 76 9.07 -19.89 -8.47
C GLY A 76 7.99 -19.19 -9.31
N GLY A 77 7.35 -18.15 -8.76
CA GLY A 77 6.35 -17.34 -9.46
C GLY A 77 4.90 -17.76 -9.19
N PRO A 78 3.92 -17.01 -9.72
CA PRO A 78 2.48 -17.28 -9.52
C PRO A 78 2.03 -18.66 -10.04
N THR A 79 2.83 -19.28 -10.91
CA THR A 79 2.56 -20.57 -11.53
C THR A 79 2.75 -21.77 -10.61
N HIS A 80 3.38 -21.60 -9.45
CA HIS A 80 3.58 -22.70 -8.49
C HIS A 80 2.57 -22.71 -7.34
N ALA A 81 1.79 -21.64 -7.16
CA ALA A 81 0.78 -21.56 -6.12
C ALA A 81 -0.60 -21.99 -6.65
N ARG A 82 -0.84 -23.31 -6.60
CA ARG A 82 -2.09 -24.08 -6.81
C ARG A 82 -2.28 -24.72 -8.20
N GLY A 83 -2.04 -26.04 -8.24
CA GLY A 83 -2.97 -26.96 -8.89
C GLY A 83 -2.68 -27.42 -10.33
N MET A 84 -1.42 -27.63 -10.73
CA MET A 84 -1.11 -28.54 -11.84
C MET A 84 -0.55 -29.83 -11.25
N GLY A 85 -1.43 -30.80 -11.00
CA GLY A 85 -0.98 -32.17 -10.82
C GLY A 85 -0.32 -32.63 -12.10
N ASP A 86 0.87 -33.23 -11.97
CA ASP A 86 1.54 -33.94 -13.04
C ASP A 86 0.62 -35.08 -13.52
N SER A 87 -0.24 -34.79 -14.50
CA SER A 87 -0.87 -35.83 -15.28
C SER A 87 0.20 -36.34 -16.24
N GLN A 88 0.86 -37.38 -15.75
CA GLN A 88 1.87 -38.21 -16.38
C GLN A 88 1.47 -38.50 -17.84
N ARG A 89 2.23 -37.96 -18.81
CA ARG A 89 2.17 -38.43 -20.19
C ARG A 89 2.62 -39.89 -20.20
N THR A 90 1.68 -40.78 -20.50
CA THR A 90 1.95 -42.16 -20.92
C THR A 90 1.37 -42.33 -22.30
#